data_AF-A0A4D4L2F9-F1
#
_entry.id   AF-A0A4D4L2F9-F1
#
_cell.length_a   1.000
_cell.length_b   1.000
_cell.length_c   1.000
_cell.angle_alpha   90.00
_cell.angle_beta   90.00
_cell.angle_gamma   90.00
#
_symmetry.space_group_name_H-M   'P 1'
#
loop_
_entity.id
_entity.type
_entity.pdbx_description
1 polymer ?
#
loop_
_entity_poly.entity_id
_entity_poly.type
_entity_poly.pdbx_seq_one_letter_code
_entity_poly.pdbx_strand_id
1 'polypeptide(L)'
;MTCPLFPWLTTLFSLATPWLPRAPHGLLHDRRNEHLAFEVWFADVRLGGPHELRALGRGMRPDWAAILSALDTTHTSWAVESNVMRMNLLKRQMYSRANFDLLRRRILHSP
;
A
#
# COMPACT_ATOMS: atom_id res chain seq x y z
N MET A 1 8.91 29.28 -22.75
CA MET A 1 7.62 29.07 -22.07
C MET A 1 7.79 27.96 -21.04
N THR A 2 8.24 28.33 -19.84
CA THR A 2 8.37 27.43 -18.70
C THR A 2 7.11 27.58 -17.85
N CYS A 3 6.37 26.50 -17.69
CA CYS A 3 5.11 26.45 -16.96
C CYS A 3 5.41 26.42 -15.44
N PRO A 4 5.05 27.44 -14.64
CA PRO A 4 5.30 27.44 -13.21
C PRO A 4 4.00 27.07 -12.49
N LEU A 5 3.71 25.79 -12.30
CA LEU A 5 2.45 25.39 -11.65
C LEU A 5 2.60 24.67 -10.31
N PHE A 6 3.79 24.23 -9.87
CA PHE A 6 3.90 23.60 -8.54
C PHE A 6 5.27 23.82 -7.86
N PRO A 7 5.53 25.02 -7.29
CA PRO A 7 6.76 25.28 -6.52
C PRO A 7 6.81 24.55 -5.18
N TRP A 8 5.65 24.12 -4.65
CA TRP A 8 5.56 23.46 -3.35
C TRP A 8 5.79 21.95 -3.42
N LEU A 9 5.57 21.32 -4.57
CA LEU A 9 5.86 19.88 -4.75
C LEU A 9 7.36 19.62 -4.70
N THR A 10 8.21 20.51 -5.21
CA THR A 10 9.67 20.34 -5.14
C THR A 10 10.22 20.50 -3.72
N THR A 11 9.66 21.41 -2.91
CA THR A 11 10.05 21.55 -1.49
C THR A 11 9.57 20.38 -0.63
N LEU A 12 8.34 19.89 -0.85
CA LEU A 12 7.85 18.66 -0.20
C LEU A 12 8.61 17.41 -0.67
N PHE A 13 8.96 17.32 -1.95
CA PHE A 13 9.78 16.23 -2.49
C PHE A 13 11.21 16.29 -1.94
N SER A 14 11.78 17.48 -1.69
CA SER A 14 13.13 17.65 -1.13
C SER A 14 13.24 17.34 0.37
N LEU A 15 12.15 17.52 1.13
CA LEU A 15 12.05 17.10 2.55
C LEU A 15 11.71 15.60 2.68
N ALA A 16 11.09 15.00 1.66
CA ALA A 16 10.80 13.57 1.60
C ALA A 16 11.94 12.73 0.99
N THR A 17 12.85 13.34 0.22
CA THR A 17 13.97 12.63 -0.45
C THR A 17 14.97 11.96 0.47
N PRO A 18 15.21 12.38 1.73
CA PRO A 18 16.06 11.61 2.64
C PRO A 18 15.42 10.27 3.08
N TRP A 19 14.11 10.14 2.95
CA TRP A 19 13.32 8.95 3.35
C TRP A 19 13.00 8.02 2.19
N LEU A 20 12.94 8.57 0.97
CA LEU A 20 12.73 7.81 -0.26
C LEU A 20 13.78 6.70 -0.51
N PRO A 21 15.07 6.84 -0.14
CA PRO A 21 16.10 5.80 -0.21
C PRO A 21 16.20 4.97 1.09
N ARG A 22 15.15 4.97 1.94
CA ARG A 22 15.03 4.09 3.12
C ARG A 22 13.72 3.30 3.18
N ALA A 23 12.96 3.27 2.09
CA ALA A 23 12.07 2.14 1.81
C ALA A 23 12.91 0.87 1.60
N PRO A 24 12.36 -0.34 1.78
CA PRO A 24 13.09 -1.57 1.48
C PRO A 24 13.24 -1.75 -0.04
N HIS A 25 14.09 -0.98 -0.71
CA HIS A 25 14.41 -1.13 -2.15
C HIS A 25 15.57 -2.08 -2.40
N GLY A 26 15.85 -2.98 -1.46
CA GLY A 26 16.88 -4.00 -1.57
C GLY A 26 16.43 -5.33 -0.99
N LEU A 27 15.28 -5.85 -1.41
CA LEU A 27 14.87 -7.20 -1.03
C LEU A 27 14.00 -7.87 -2.11
N LEU A 28 14.67 -8.36 -3.14
CA LEU A 28 14.16 -9.36 -4.09
C LEU A 28 15.25 -10.44 -4.03
N HIS A 29 15.14 -11.63 -3.44
CA HIS A 29 14.05 -12.60 -3.34
C HIS A 29 14.30 -13.59 -2.18
N ASP A 30 14.23 -13.16 -0.92
CA ASP A 30 14.20 -14.10 0.22
C ASP A 30 13.23 -13.62 1.29
N ARG A 31 12.00 -14.17 1.25
CA ARG A 31 10.91 -13.77 2.15
C ARG A 31 11.21 -14.01 3.62
N ARG A 32 12.15 -14.92 3.92
CA ARG A 32 12.57 -15.22 5.30
C ARG A 32 13.26 -14.04 5.99
N ASN A 33 13.87 -13.12 5.22
CA ASN A 33 14.52 -11.93 5.77
C ASN A 33 13.63 -10.67 5.77
N GLU A 34 12.40 -10.75 5.23
CA GLU A 34 11.46 -9.61 5.19
C GLU A 34 11.02 -9.18 6.60
N HIS A 35 10.86 -10.14 7.51
CA HIS A 35 10.51 -9.87 8.91
C HIS A 35 11.56 -9.01 9.61
N LEU A 36 12.84 -9.39 9.52
CA LEU A 36 13.95 -8.67 10.16
C LEU A 36 14.16 -7.29 9.54
N ALA A 37 14.06 -7.18 8.21
CA ALA A 37 14.17 -5.89 7.51
C ALA A 37 13.01 -4.95 7.91
N PHE A 38 11.80 -5.48 8.08
CA PHE A 38 10.64 -4.71 8.50
C PHE A 38 10.78 -4.17 9.92
N GLU A 39 11.28 -4.97 10.87
CA GLU A 39 11.51 -4.51 12.25
C GLU A 39 12.55 -3.38 12.33
N VAL A 40 13.67 -3.52 11.61
CA VAL A 40 14.71 -2.48 11.54
C VAL A 40 14.16 -1.19 10.95
N TRP A 41 13.43 -1.29 9.83
CA TRP A 41 12.78 -0.14 9.21
C TRP A 41 11.75 0.53 10.14
N PHE A 42 10.97 -0.26 10.86
CA PHE A 42 9.96 0.27 11.79
C PHE A 42 10.60 1.04 12.95
N ALA A 43 11.73 0.56 13.47
CA ALA A 43 12.52 1.27 14.47
C ALA A 43 13.05 2.62 13.95
N ASP A 44 13.59 2.64 12.73
CA ASP A 44 14.07 3.85 12.05
C ASP A 44 12.95 4.89 11.86
N VAL A 45 11.78 4.45 11.38
CA VAL A 45 10.61 5.31 11.19
C VAL A 45 10.16 5.91 12.51
N ARG A 46 10.21 5.14 13.60
CA ARG A 46 9.78 5.60 14.92
C ARG A 46 10.74 6.62 15.53
N LEU A 47 12.04 6.49 15.27
CA LEU A 47 13.08 7.37 15.81
C LEU A 47 13.23 8.68 15.01
N GLY A 48 13.12 8.62 13.68
CA GLY A 48 13.39 9.79 12.84
C GLY A 48 12.35 10.08 11.75
N GLY A 49 11.46 9.14 11.43
CA GLY A 49 10.59 9.21 10.26
C GLY A 49 9.59 10.38 10.29
N PRO A 50 9.05 10.83 9.14
CA PRO A 50 8.03 11.87 9.06
C PRO A 50 6.81 11.59 9.95
N HIS A 51 6.08 12.65 10.34
CA HIS A 51 4.92 12.52 11.22
C HIS A 51 3.89 11.49 10.70
N GLU A 52 3.65 11.46 9.39
CA GLU A 52 2.73 10.53 8.73
C GLU A 52 3.16 9.07 8.88
N LEU A 53 4.46 8.76 8.67
CA LEU A 53 4.97 7.40 8.83
C LEU A 53 4.95 6.96 10.29
N ARG A 54 5.22 7.88 11.23
CA ARG A 54 5.06 7.59 12.66
C ARG A 54 3.60 7.35 13.04
N ALA A 55 2.65 8.07 12.43
CA ALA A 55 1.22 7.86 12.62
C ALA A 55 0.76 6.50 12.07
N LEU A 56 1.22 6.15 10.87
CA LEU A 56 1.03 4.83 10.28
C LEU A 56 1.56 3.72 11.20
N GLY A 57 2.80 3.87 11.69
CA GLY A 57 3.38 2.89 12.60
C GLY A 57 2.64 2.75 13.92
N ARG A 58 2.04 3.83 14.45
CA ARG A 58 1.14 3.75 15.61
C ARG A 58 -0.12 2.95 15.30
N GLY A 59 -0.67 3.10 14.10
CA GLY A 59 -1.84 2.36 13.61
C GLY A 59 -1.57 0.87 13.37
N MET A 60 -0.32 0.48 13.10
CA MET A 60 0.09 -0.92 12.91
C MET A 60 0.28 -1.70 14.22
N ARG A 61 0.43 -1.01 15.37
CA ARG A 61 0.69 -1.66 16.68
C ARG A 61 -0.36 -2.68 17.11
N PRO A 62 -1.68 -2.43 16.96
CA PRO A 62 -2.70 -3.41 17.35
C PRO A 62 -2.58 -4.72 16.56
N ASP A 63 -2.24 -4.62 15.27
CA ASP A 63 -2.20 -5.75 14.35
C ASP A 63 -0.78 -6.29 14.13
N TRP A 64 0.17 -5.93 15.00
CA TRP A 64 1.59 -6.24 14.83
C TRP A 64 1.86 -7.73 14.62
N ALA A 65 1.26 -8.59 15.45
CA ALA A 65 1.42 -10.05 15.32
C ALA A 65 0.87 -10.59 13.99
N ALA A 66 -0.22 -10.02 13.48
CA ALA A 66 -0.80 -10.40 12.19
C ALA A 66 0.08 -9.93 11.03
N ILE A 67 0.68 -8.74 11.13
CA ILE A 67 1.61 -8.22 10.12
C ILE A 67 2.86 -9.10 10.03
N LEU A 68 3.47 -9.45 11.17
CA LEU A 68 4.64 -10.31 11.19
C LEU A 68 4.31 -11.72 10.64
N SER A 69 3.15 -12.27 11.00
CA SER A 69 2.69 -13.55 10.45
C SER A 69 2.40 -13.48 8.94
N ALA A 70 1.89 -12.35 8.44
CA ALA A 70 1.64 -12.16 7.02
C ALA A 70 2.94 -12.10 6.20
N LEU A 71 4.03 -11.55 6.75
CA LEU A 71 5.35 -11.54 6.10
C LEU A 71 5.96 -12.95 5.99
N ASP A 72 5.72 -13.81 6.99
CA ASP A 72 6.19 -15.20 6.98
C ASP A 72 5.33 -16.12 6.09
N THR A 73 4.08 -15.73 5.83
CA THR A 73 3.12 -16.54 5.08
C THR A 73 3.38 -16.53 3.57
N THR A 74 3.39 -17.70 2.92
CA THR A 74 3.60 -17.81 1.46
C THR A 74 2.45 -17.29 0.61
N HIS A 75 1.27 -17.07 1.20
CA HIS A 75 0.07 -16.61 0.51
C HIS A 75 0.13 -15.12 0.21
N THR A 76 -0.33 -14.76 -0.99
CA THR A 76 -0.40 -13.37 -1.45
C THR A 76 -1.86 -12.95 -1.64
N SER A 77 -2.17 -11.69 -1.37
CA SER A 77 -3.52 -11.12 -1.53
C SER A 77 -3.88 -10.83 -3.00
N TRP A 78 -2.98 -11.06 -3.96
CA TRP A 78 -3.13 -10.68 -5.37
C TRP A 78 -4.45 -11.12 -6.01
N ALA A 79 -4.87 -12.37 -5.76
CA ALA A 79 -6.13 -12.88 -6.32
C ALA A 79 -7.35 -12.16 -5.75
N VAL A 80 -7.33 -11.85 -4.45
CA VAL A 80 -8.39 -11.11 -3.76
C VAL A 80 -8.42 -9.66 -4.25
N GLU A 81 -7.26 -9.02 -4.31
CA GLU A 81 -7.11 -7.64 -4.79
C GLU A 81 -7.55 -7.49 -6.25
N SER A 82 -7.18 -8.44 -7.11
CA SER A 82 -7.63 -8.47 -8.50
C SER A 82 -9.15 -8.59 -8.62
N ASN A 83 -9.78 -9.42 -7.79
CA ASN A 83 -11.24 -9.53 -7.74
C ASN A 83 -11.92 -8.24 -7.23
N VAL A 84 -11.36 -7.61 -6.20
CA VAL A 84 -11.84 -6.32 -5.69
C VAL A 84 -11.68 -5.23 -6.74
N MET A 85 -10.55 -5.20 -7.46
CA MET A 85 -10.30 -4.27 -8.55
C MET A 85 -11.33 -4.46 -9.67
N ARG A 86 -11.55 -5.70 -10.13
CA ARG A 86 -12.56 -6.02 -11.15
C ARG A 86 -13.94 -5.53 -10.72
N MET A 87 -14.35 -5.82 -9.49
CA MET A 87 -15.63 -5.34 -8.94
C MET A 87 -15.70 -3.81 -8.92
N ASN A 88 -14.65 -3.14 -8.47
CA ASN A 88 -14.60 -1.68 -8.41
C ASN A 88 -14.62 -1.03 -9.79
N LEU A 89 -13.97 -1.64 -10.78
CA LEU A 89 -14.05 -1.21 -12.17
C LEU A 89 -15.47 -1.31 -12.72
N LEU A 90 -16.16 -2.43 -12.46
CA LEU A 90 -17.56 -2.59 -12.84
C LEU A 90 -18.46 -1.54 -12.20
N LYS A 91 -18.27 -1.24 -10.91
CA LYS A 91 -18.99 -0.16 -10.21
C LYS A 91 -18.73 1.21 -10.86
N ARG A 92 -17.48 1.53 -11.20
CA ARG A 92 -17.09 2.79 -11.85
C ARG A 92 -17.71 2.94 -13.24
N GLN A 93 -17.69 1.89 -14.05
CA GLN A 93 -18.34 1.86 -15.36
C GLN A 93 -19.86 2.09 -15.28
N MET A 94 -20.46 1.77 -14.14
CA MET A 94 -21.89 1.93 -13.88
C MET A 94 -22.20 3.19 -13.07
N TYR A 95 -21.27 4.14 -12.99
CA TYR A 95 -21.39 5.40 -12.24
C TYR A 95 -21.84 5.18 -10.79
N SER A 96 -21.33 4.12 -10.16
CA SER A 96 -21.66 3.69 -8.79
C SER A 96 -23.13 3.33 -8.55
N ARG A 97 -23.94 3.16 -9.60
CA ARG A 97 -25.36 2.74 -9.50
C ARG A 97 -25.54 1.22 -9.52
N ALA A 98 -24.45 0.45 -9.45
CA ALA A 98 -24.49 -0.99 -9.45
C ALA A 98 -24.81 -1.54 -8.05
N ASN A 99 -26.08 -1.88 -7.81
CA ASN A 99 -26.48 -2.66 -6.63
C ASN A 99 -25.95 -4.10 -6.71
N PHE A 100 -25.96 -4.84 -5.60
CA PHE A 100 -25.47 -6.21 -5.49
C PHE A 100 -26.02 -7.13 -6.59
N ASP A 101 -27.33 -7.07 -6.89
CA ASP A 101 -27.94 -7.90 -7.94
C ASP A 101 -27.39 -7.62 -9.35
N LEU A 102 -26.97 -6.39 -9.62
CA LEU A 102 -26.38 -5.99 -10.91
C LEU A 102 -24.93 -6.46 -11.00
N LEU A 103 -24.17 -6.33 -9.91
CA LEU A 103 -22.80 -6.83 -9.82
C LEU A 103 -22.75 -8.35 -9.92
N ARG A 104 -23.63 -9.05 -9.20
CA ARG A 104 -23.75 -10.51 -9.24
C ARG A 104 -24.03 -10.98 -10.66
N ARG A 105 -24.98 -10.35 -11.36
CA ARG A 105 -25.29 -10.69 -12.75
C ARG A 105 -24.09 -10.47 -13.67
N ARG A 106 -23.37 -9.35 -13.57
CA ARG A 106 -22.19 -9.11 -14.42
C ARG A 106 -21.01 -10.02 -14.10
N ILE A 107 -20.79 -10.39 -12.84
CA ILE A 107 -19.65 -11.21 -12.44
C ILE A 107 -19.89 -12.69 -12.76
N LEU A 108 -21.09 -13.21 -12.48
CA LEU A 108 -21.41 -14.63 -12.67
C LEU A 108 -21.80 -14.99 -14.11
N HIS A 109 -22.25 -14.02 -14.91
CA HIS A 109 -22.62 -14.23 -16.32
C HIS A 109 -21.64 -13.61 -17.31
N SER A 110 -20.49 -13.11 -16.86
CA SER A 110 -19.39 -12.79 -17.79
C SER A 110 -18.76 -14.11 -18.25
N PRO A 111 -18.66 -14.37 -19.57
CA PRO A 111 -17.90 -15.51 -20.08
C PRO A 111 -16.41 -15.39 -19.74
#